data_AF-A0A931X7Q6-F1
#
_entry.id   AF-A0A931X7Q6-F1
#
_cell.length_a   1.000
_cell.length_b   1.000
_cell.length_c   1.000
_cell.angle_alpha   90.00
_cell.angle_beta   90.00
_cell.angle_gamma   90.00
#
_symmetry.space_group_name_H-M   'P 1'
#
loop_
_entity.id
_entity.type
_entity.pdbx_description
1 polymer ?
#
loop_
_entity_poly.entity_id
_entity_poly.type
_entity_poly.pdbx_seq_one_letter_code
_entity_poly.pdbx_strand_id
1 'polypeptide(L)'
;MTRRLLVMLAALVAAPGLVLAQTDPGRAGPGASGMMGGDGSGARMRPMPQGFADRMRGVPGVPAEAGTPLPAPPQATLPDPGARSSGERASSARTPRDADGISTAATPMATSSMGHARERPFYREWSVHLLVFAAVAAFAVHRLVRRRRRRGVPSANLVTEAVLVVDLAGSTRLATHYGDATAMRARLELRDRARAEAEPRGLLFTERTGDGRLMTFRSVRDAVDTARSLVASLASSSADPGPALAMHAALTYGELLVDARGGRHGTVLNKAFRLDALTEEHLVQVDGDVETPRLPSESRVLLDEEAAQESERVGIPVRALGFCRLKGFSGLHRVYALAETTSSRQSEAATDRVSTALDQAVRS
;
A
#
# COMPACT_ATOMS: atom_id res chain seq x y z
N MET A 1 60.43 -5.99 14.55
CA MET A 1 59.22 -6.33 13.76
C MET A 1 58.00 -5.45 14.04
N THR A 2 57.85 -4.86 15.25
CA THR A 2 56.66 -4.12 15.68
C THR A 2 56.42 -2.77 14.99
N ARG A 3 57.46 -2.01 14.61
CA ARG A 3 57.29 -0.74 13.88
C ARG A 3 56.79 -0.90 12.44
N ARG A 4 57.15 -1.99 11.74
CA ARG A 4 56.70 -2.22 10.36
C ARG A 4 55.23 -2.62 10.28
N LEU A 5 54.72 -3.35 11.28
CA LEU A 5 53.30 -3.72 11.33
C LEU A 5 52.39 -2.52 11.63
N LEU A 6 52.85 -1.59 12.49
CA LEU A 6 52.08 -0.40 12.84
C LEU A 6 51.99 0.60 11.66
N VAL A 7 53.05 0.71 10.85
CA VAL A 7 53.05 1.55 9.64
C VAL A 7 52.16 0.97 8.54
N MET A 8 52.12 -0.37 8.40
CA MET A 8 51.23 -1.02 7.43
C MET A 8 49.74 -0.87 7.79
N LEU A 9 49.40 -0.92 9.08
CA LEU A 9 48.02 -0.72 9.55
C LEU A 9 47.56 0.74 9.45
N ALA A 10 48.47 1.71 9.63
CA ALA A 10 48.18 3.12 9.40
C ALA A 10 47.97 3.45 7.90
N ALA A 11 48.72 2.81 7.00
CA ALA A 11 48.58 2.98 5.55
C ALA A 11 47.23 2.45 5.02
N LEU A 12 46.65 1.42 5.66
CA LEU A 12 45.37 0.84 5.24
C LEU A 12 44.16 1.72 5.61
N VAL A 13 44.29 2.62 6.59
CA VAL A 13 43.21 3.51 7.05
C VAL A 13 43.25 4.87 6.32
N ALA A 14 44.37 5.21 5.69
CA ALA A 14 44.62 6.53 5.09
C ALA A 14 44.50 6.57 3.55
N ALA A 15 43.82 5.60 2.90
CA ALA A 15 43.58 5.61 1.46
C ALA A 15 42.15 6.11 1.13
N PRO A 16 41.91 7.43 1.01
CA PRO A 16 40.72 7.94 0.36
C PRO A 16 40.96 7.94 -1.15
N GLY A 17 40.11 7.24 -1.91
CA GLY A 17 40.06 7.37 -3.36
C GLY A 17 40.21 6.07 -4.13
N LEU A 18 39.24 5.17 -4.00
CA LEU A 18 38.89 4.30 -5.12
C LEU A 18 37.78 5.01 -5.90
N VAL A 19 38.19 5.83 -6.86
CA VAL A 19 37.31 6.41 -7.88
C VAL A 19 36.93 5.27 -8.81
N LEU A 20 35.68 4.81 -8.71
CA LEU A 20 35.07 3.99 -9.76
C LEU A 20 34.93 4.87 -11.00
N ALA A 21 35.62 4.48 -12.07
CA ALA A 21 35.47 5.05 -13.40
C ALA A 21 34.00 4.93 -13.83
N GLN A 22 33.33 6.07 -13.90
CA GLN A 22 32.00 6.19 -14.47
C GLN A 22 32.19 6.46 -15.96
N THR A 23 31.74 5.50 -16.77
CA THR A 23 31.71 5.60 -18.22
C THR A 23 30.79 6.74 -18.66
N ASP A 24 31.36 7.58 -19.51
CA ASP A 24 30.77 8.68 -20.25
C ASP A 24 29.69 8.20 -21.24
N PRO A 25 28.51 8.85 -21.28
CA PRO A 25 27.78 8.98 -22.53
C PRO A 25 27.60 10.45 -22.88
N GLY A 26 28.33 10.89 -23.91
CA GLY A 26 27.79 11.65 -25.03
C GLY A 26 27.10 12.96 -24.69
N ARG A 27 27.90 14.01 -24.56
CA ARG A 27 27.48 15.41 -24.58
C ARG A 27 27.48 15.96 -26.02
N ALA A 28 26.31 16.38 -26.49
CA ALA A 28 26.11 17.47 -27.45
C ALA A 28 24.71 18.03 -27.12
N GLY A 29 24.41 19.30 -26.94
CA GLY A 29 25.08 20.60 -26.98
C GLY A 29 23.95 21.64 -26.75
N PRO A 30 24.22 22.87 -26.27
CA PRO A 30 23.24 23.70 -25.58
C PRO A 30 22.56 24.75 -26.47
N GLY A 31 21.37 25.19 -26.07
CA GLY A 31 20.71 26.38 -26.63
C GLY A 31 19.77 27.05 -25.62
N ALA A 32 20.04 28.32 -25.38
CA ALA A 32 19.16 29.38 -24.85
C ALA A 32 18.86 29.43 -23.34
N SER A 33 19.65 30.29 -22.68
CA SER A 33 19.32 31.04 -21.47
C SER A 33 18.01 31.83 -21.59
N GLY A 34 17.24 31.88 -20.49
CA GLY A 34 16.15 32.81 -20.29
C GLY A 34 15.94 33.08 -18.80
N MET A 35 16.54 34.17 -18.32
CA MET A 35 16.27 34.78 -17.02
C MET A 35 14.80 35.18 -16.91
N MET A 36 14.19 34.97 -15.74
CA MET A 36 13.23 35.91 -15.14
C MET A 36 13.05 35.55 -13.66
N GLY A 37 13.33 36.52 -12.79
CA GLY A 37 12.96 36.49 -11.39
C GLY A 37 11.45 36.71 -11.21
N GLY A 38 10.96 36.41 -10.01
CA GLY A 38 9.55 36.58 -9.68
C GLY A 38 9.28 36.28 -8.21
N ASP A 39 9.62 37.27 -7.40
CA ASP A 39 8.93 37.76 -6.19
C ASP A 39 8.17 36.79 -5.28
N GLY A 40 8.64 36.77 -4.03
CA GLY A 40 7.90 36.29 -2.89
C GLY A 40 6.65 37.14 -2.62
N SER A 41 5.52 36.46 -2.46
CA SER A 41 4.31 37.03 -1.88
C SER A 41 3.83 36.10 -0.78
N GLY A 42 4.02 36.53 0.47
CA GLY A 42 3.46 35.91 1.65
C GLY A 42 1.94 36.07 1.67
N ALA A 43 1.23 34.95 1.57
CA ALA A 43 -0.22 34.92 1.73
C ALA A 43 -0.56 35.03 3.22
N ARG A 44 -1.08 36.20 3.61
CA ARG A 44 -1.74 36.44 4.91
C ARG A 44 -3.05 35.65 4.97
N MET A 45 -3.26 34.94 6.07
CA MET A 45 -4.55 34.36 6.44
C MET A 45 -5.64 35.43 6.47
N ARG A 46 -6.74 35.17 5.76
CA ARG A 46 -8.00 35.90 5.93
C ARG A 46 -8.80 35.28 7.10
N PRO A 47 -9.40 36.08 7.99
CA PRO A 47 -10.28 35.56 9.02
C PRO A 47 -11.60 35.04 8.41
N MET A 48 -12.09 33.94 8.97
CA MET A 48 -13.40 33.34 8.68
C MET A 48 -14.55 34.30 8.98
N PRO A 49 -15.61 34.35 8.16
CA PRO A 49 -16.81 35.10 8.49
C PRO A 49 -17.60 34.40 9.61
N GLN A 50 -17.88 35.14 10.68
CA GLN A 50 -18.82 34.80 11.73
C GLN A 50 -20.24 34.83 11.16
N GLY A 51 -20.90 33.68 11.03
CA GLY A 51 -22.28 33.66 10.53
C GLY A 51 -22.98 32.31 10.37
N PHE A 52 -22.51 31.24 11.01
CA PHE A 52 -23.12 29.91 10.86
C PHE A 52 -23.78 29.35 12.13
N ALA A 53 -23.70 30.07 13.26
CA ALA A 53 -24.22 29.60 14.54
C ALA A 53 -25.71 29.91 14.80
N ASP A 54 -26.37 30.69 13.96
CA ASP A 54 -27.73 31.22 14.23
C ASP A 54 -28.87 30.53 13.48
N ARG A 55 -28.61 29.42 12.77
CA ARG A 55 -29.62 28.73 11.93
C ARG A 55 -30.20 27.44 12.52
N MET A 56 -30.01 27.19 13.81
CA MET A 56 -30.47 25.98 14.51
C MET A 56 -31.31 26.31 15.76
N ARG A 57 -32.10 27.39 15.73
CA ARG A 57 -33.16 27.64 16.72
C ARG A 57 -34.48 27.93 16.02
N GLY A 58 -35.42 26.99 16.09
CA GLY A 58 -36.82 27.26 15.78
C GLY A 58 -37.55 26.13 15.07
N VAL A 59 -37.83 25.02 15.78
CA VAL A 59 -38.98 24.17 15.46
C VAL A 59 -39.79 24.00 16.75
N PRO A 60 -40.95 24.66 16.90
CA PRO A 60 -41.84 24.44 18.02
C PRO A 60 -42.80 23.28 17.72
N GLY A 61 -42.92 22.34 18.66
CA GLY A 61 -44.08 21.44 18.72
C GLY A 61 -43.80 19.95 18.65
N VAL A 62 -43.13 19.39 19.66
CA VAL A 62 -43.25 17.96 19.99
C VAL A 62 -43.48 17.83 21.50
N PRO A 63 -44.59 17.23 21.97
CA PRO A 63 -44.84 17.04 23.40
C PRO A 63 -43.88 15.99 23.98
N ALA A 64 -43.43 16.26 25.21
CA ALA A 64 -42.51 15.42 25.97
C ALA A 64 -43.21 14.12 26.42
N GLU A 65 -42.81 12.98 25.86
CA GLU A 65 -43.10 11.68 26.45
C GLU A 65 -42.08 11.32 27.53
N ALA A 66 -42.63 10.86 28.66
CA ALA A 66 -41.91 10.52 29.87
C ALA A 66 -40.98 9.31 29.66
N GLY A 67 -39.72 9.48 30.06
CA GLY A 67 -38.69 8.45 29.95
C GLY A 67 -38.92 7.28 30.90
N THR A 68 -38.94 6.08 30.33
CA THR A 68 -38.77 4.81 31.07
C THR A 68 -37.27 4.61 31.32
N PRO A 69 -36.81 4.33 32.55
CA PRO A 69 -35.40 4.11 32.83
C PRO A 69 -34.92 2.80 32.18
N LEU A 70 -33.80 2.89 31.45
CA LEU A 70 -33.08 1.74 30.88
C LEU A 70 -32.59 0.80 31.99
N PRO A 71 -32.68 -0.54 31.80
CA PRO A 71 -32.12 -1.50 32.73
C PRO A 71 -30.58 -1.44 32.74
N ALA A 72 -30.00 -1.61 33.92
CA ALA A 72 -28.57 -1.64 34.13
C ALA A 72 -27.90 -2.77 33.31
N PRO A 73 -26.68 -2.56 32.78
CA PRO A 73 -25.98 -3.58 32.01
C PRO A 73 -25.60 -4.78 32.90
N PRO A 74 -25.62 -6.00 32.36
CA PRO A 74 -25.23 -7.20 33.10
C PRO A 74 -23.75 -7.12 33.47
N GLN A 75 -23.45 -7.39 34.75
CA GLN A 75 -22.08 -7.49 35.23
C GLN A 75 -21.40 -8.70 34.59
N ALA A 76 -20.25 -8.45 33.94
CA ALA A 76 -19.43 -9.48 33.34
C ALA A 76 -18.69 -10.26 34.44
N THR A 77 -19.09 -11.52 34.64
CA THR A 77 -18.37 -12.49 35.46
C THR A 77 -17.07 -12.88 34.75
N LEU A 78 -15.94 -12.65 35.42
CA LEU A 78 -14.62 -13.08 34.96
C LEU A 78 -14.57 -14.62 34.84
N PRO A 79 -14.03 -15.18 33.73
CA PRO A 79 -13.84 -16.62 33.61
C PRO A 79 -12.65 -17.13 34.44
N ASP A 80 -12.91 -18.23 35.12
CA ASP A 80 -12.01 -19.05 35.94
C ASP A 80 -10.86 -19.66 35.09
N PRO A 81 -9.58 -19.41 35.43
CA PRO A 81 -8.44 -19.98 34.71
C PRO A 81 -8.14 -21.39 35.24
N GLY A 82 -8.95 -22.38 34.85
CA GLY A 82 -8.86 -23.71 35.46
C GLY A 82 -9.43 -24.88 34.66
N ALA A 83 -9.20 -24.98 33.35
CA ALA A 83 -9.52 -26.22 32.63
C ALA A 83 -8.50 -26.54 31.53
N ARG A 84 -7.60 -27.47 31.84
CA ARG A 84 -6.74 -28.15 30.87
C ARG A 84 -7.57 -29.19 30.13
N SER A 85 -7.81 -29.01 28.84
CA SER A 85 -8.25 -30.07 27.95
C SER A 85 -7.10 -30.52 27.06
N SER A 86 -6.57 -31.69 27.40
CA SER A 86 -5.79 -32.56 26.53
C SER A 86 -6.62 -32.97 25.32
N GLY A 87 -6.08 -32.77 24.12
CA GLY A 87 -6.69 -33.20 22.86
C GLY A 87 -5.63 -33.35 21.78
N GLU A 88 -5.54 -34.55 21.25
CA GLU A 88 -4.52 -35.08 20.34
C GLU A 88 -4.34 -34.29 19.06
N ARG A 89 -3.10 -34.27 18.54
CA ARG A 89 -2.85 -34.43 17.11
C ARG A 89 -1.50 -35.07 16.84
N ALA A 90 -1.60 -36.20 16.15
CA ALA A 90 -0.52 -36.99 15.60
C ALA A 90 0.42 -36.14 14.73
N SER A 91 1.73 -36.27 14.98
CA SER A 91 2.77 -35.84 14.06
C SER A 91 3.51 -37.07 13.55
N SER A 92 3.45 -37.23 12.23
CA SER A 92 4.08 -38.29 11.47
C SER A 92 5.58 -38.07 11.29
N ALA A 93 6.28 -39.20 11.16
CA ALA A 93 7.54 -39.42 10.45
C ALA A 93 8.83 -38.75 10.98
N ARG A 94 9.59 -39.52 11.77
CA ARG A 94 11.05 -39.48 11.76
C ARG A 94 11.62 -40.90 11.67
N THR A 95 12.38 -41.14 10.60
CA THR A 95 13.13 -42.37 10.36
C THR A 95 14.37 -42.45 11.27
N PRO A 96 14.81 -43.67 11.62
CA PRO A 96 15.97 -43.91 12.47
C PRO A 96 17.24 -44.15 11.64
N ARG A 97 18.40 -43.82 12.21
CA ARG A 97 19.68 -44.38 11.81
C ARG A 97 20.58 -44.53 13.04
N ASP A 98 20.68 -45.77 13.48
CA ASP A 98 21.88 -46.51 13.88
C ASP A 98 23.15 -45.69 14.17
N ALA A 99 23.76 -45.90 15.33
CA ALA A 99 24.72 -46.98 15.50
C ALA A 99 25.53 -46.83 16.81
N ASP A 100 25.62 -47.96 17.50
CA ASP A 100 26.76 -48.45 18.27
C ASP A 100 27.16 -47.78 19.59
N GLY A 101 26.75 -48.45 20.66
CA GLY A 101 27.49 -48.47 21.90
C GLY A 101 28.70 -49.39 21.81
N ILE A 102 29.76 -49.05 22.54
CA ILE A 102 30.67 -50.03 23.16
C ILE A 102 30.98 -49.51 24.56
N SER A 103 30.51 -50.28 25.54
CA SER A 103 30.92 -50.23 26.93
C SER A 103 32.03 -51.28 27.11
N THR A 104 33.17 -50.90 27.69
CA THR A 104 33.98 -51.88 28.44
C THR A 104 34.82 -51.22 29.53
N ALA A 105 34.88 -51.97 30.63
CA ALA A 105 35.29 -51.61 31.97
C ALA A 105 36.81 -51.45 32.21
N ALA A 106 37.10 -50.69 33.26
CA ALA A 106 38.04 -50.94 34.38
C ALA A 106 39.52 -51.27 34.12
N THR A 107 40.41 -50.54 34.82
CA THR A 107 41.19 -51.02 36.00
C THR A 107 42.21 -49.93 36.43
N PRO A 108 42.55 -49.81 37.74
CA PRO A 108 43.23 -48.65 38.31
C PRO A 108 44.73 -48.87 38.58
N MET A 109 45.33 -47.81 39.17
CA MET A 109 46.62 -47.72 39.86
C MET A 109 47.88 -47.48 39.02
N ALA A 110 48.41 -46.25 39.13
CA ALA A 110 49.83 -46.03 39.38
C ALA A 110 50.05 -44.62 39.97
N THR A 111 50.48 -44.59 41.22
CA THR A 111 51.05 -43.44 41.92
C THR A 111 52.43 -43.10 41.35
N SER A 112 52.64 -41.86 40.91
CA SER A 112 53.95 -41.21 40.73
C SER A 112 53.70 -39.69 40.75
N SER A 113 54.00 -38.99 41.83
CA SER A 113 55.33 -38.55 42.28
C SER A 113 55.99 -37.55 41.32
N MET A 114 56.13 -36.33 41.85
CA MET A 114 57.10 -35.28 41.53
C MET A 114 57.02 -34.55 40.19
N GLY A 115 56.63 -33.29 40.29
CA GLY A 115 56.94 -32.26 39.31
C GLY A 115 56.05 -31.04 39.50
N HIS A 116 56.42 -30.13 40.40
CA HIS A 116 55.85 -28.78 40.42
C HIS A 116 56.24 -28.06 39.12
N ALA A 117 55.47 -28.32 38.06
CA ALA A 117 55.48 -27.54 36.85
C ALA A 117 54.95 -26.15 37.23
N ARG A 118 55.85 -25.16 37.25
CA ARG A 118 55.49 -23.75 37.36
C ARG A 118 54.40 -23.46 36.32
N GLU A 119 53.17 -23.27 36.80
CA GLU A 119 52.06 -22.75 36.02
C GLU A 119 52.50 -21.39 35.46
N ARG A 120 52.95 -21.38 34.21
CA ARG A 120 53.12 -20.14 33.47
C ARG A 120 51.70 -19.67 33.16
N PRO A 121 51.28 -18.48 33.64
CA PRO A 121 49.95 -17.97 33.33
C PRO A 121 49.79 -17.91 31.81
N PHE A 122 48.96 -18.81 31.27
CA PHE A 122 48.69 -18.97 29.85
C PHE A 122 47.74 -17.86 29.33
N TYR A 123 47.73 -16.72 30.00
CA TYR A 123 47.08 -15.50 29.55
C TYR A 123 48.16 -14.45 29.36
N ARG A 124 48.71 -14.45 28.14
CA ARG A 124 49.58 -13.39 27.65
C ARG A 124 48.69 -12.15 27.47
N GLU A 125 48.64 -11.29 28.48
CA GLU A 125 47.82 -10.06 28.61
C GLU A 125 47.59 -9.29 27.30
N TRP A 126 48.57 -9.35 26.40
CA TRP A 126 48.53 -8.73 25.08
C TRP A 126 47.43 -9.24 24.13
N SER A 127 47.04 -10.52 24.18
CA SER A 127 45.98 -11.05 23.29
C SER A 127 44.60 -10.53 23.66
N VAL A 128 44.34 -10.31 24.95
CA VAL A 128 43.09 -9.73 25.45
C VAL A 128 42.97 -8.28 24.98
N HIS A 129 44.05 -7.49 25.07
CA HIS A 129 44.04 -6.10 24.60
C HIS A 129 43.82 -5.98 23.10
N LEU A 130 44.38 -6.88 22.28
CA LEU A 130 44.14 -6.88 20.84
C LEU A 130 42.68 -7.19 20.48
N LEU A 131 42.06 -8.15 21.16
CA LEU A 131 40.65 -8.49 20.94
C LEU A 131 39.72 -7.34 21.33
N VAL A 132 39.98 -6.68 22.48
CA VAL A 132 39.21 -5.51 22.91
C VAL A 132 39.37 -4.36 21.91
N PHE A 133 40.59 -4.09 21.44
CA PHE A 133 40.83 -3.04 20.45
C PHE A 133 40.13 -3.32 19.12
N ALA A 134 40.17 -4.57 18.64
CA ALA A 134 39.47 -4.98 17.43
C ALA A 134 37.95 -4.83 17.55
N ALA A 135 37.37 -5.20 18.70
CA ALA A 135 35.94 -5.04 18.96
C ALA A 135 35.51 -3.56 18.99
N VAL A 136 36.30 -2.69 19.63
CA VAL A 136 36.03 -1.24 19.68
C VAL A 136 36.15 -0.62 18.29
N ALA A 137 37.17 -1.00 17.51
CA ALA A 137 37.34 -0.53 16.14
C ALA A 137 36.17 -0.98 15.24
N ALA A 138 35.77 -2.25 15.32
CA ALA A 138 34.62 -2.77 14.59
C ALA A 138 33.32 -2.05 14.97
N PHE A 139 33.11 -1.78 16.26
CA PHE A 139 31.96 -1.02 16.75
C PHE A 139 31.97 0.43 16.25
N ALA A 140 33.13 1.09 16.26
CA ALA A 140 33.29 2.46 15.76
C ALA A 140 33.02 2.54 14.24
N VAL A 141 33.56 1.62 13.46
CA VAL A 141 33.30 1.50 12.01
C VAL A 141 31.81 1.24 11.77
N HIS A 142 31.22 0.29 12.50
CA HIS A 142 29.79 0.00 12.40
C HIS A 142 28.93 1.23 12.72
N ARG A 143 29.26 1.99 13.78
CA ARG A 143 28.57 3.24 14.11
C ARG A 143 28.76 4.31 13.03
N LEU A 144 29.95 4.43 12.44
CA LEU A 144 30.21 5.43 11.40
C LEU A 144 29.46 5.09 10.11
N VAL A 145 29.46 3.83 9.69
CA VAL A 145 28.68 3.33 8.54
C VAL A 145 27.19 3.53 8.79
N ARG A 146 26.71 3.19 10.00
CA ARG A 146 25.30 3.39 10.39
C ARG A 146 24.91 4.88 10.44
N ARG A 147 25.80 5.76 10.90
CA ARG A 147 25.59 7.22 10.89
C ARG A 147 25.60 7.80 9.48
N ARG A 148 26.50 7.36 8.59
CA ARG A 148 26.50 7.76 7.17
C ARG A 148 25.23 7.31 6.46
N ARG A 149 24.76 6.07 6.71
CA ARG A 149 23.46 5.58 6.21
C ARG A 149 22.28 6.40 6.74
N ARG A 150 22.36 6.97 7.95
CA ARG A 150 21.31 7.84 8.52
C ARG A 150 21.40 9.31 8.08
N ARG A 151 22.60 9.82 7.76
CA ARG A 151 22.80 11.20 7.28
C ARG A 151 22.54 11.38 5.79
N GLY A 152 22.48 10.29 5.04
CA GLY A 152 22.04 10.27 3.66
C GLY A 152 20.58 9.83 3.49
N VAL A 153 19.73 9.97 4.53
CA VAL A 153 18.28 9.80 4.35
C VAL A 153 17.82 11.01 3.54
N PRO A 154 17.49 10.83 2.26
CA PRO A 154 17.13 11.94 1.41
C PRO A 154 15.82 12.53 1.92
N SER A 155 15.71 13.85 1.90
CA SER A 155 14.50 14.57 2.30
C SER A 155 13.30 13.95 1.59
N ALA A 156 12.38 13.37 2.36
CA ALA A 156 11.12 12.91 1.81
C ALA A 156 10.35 14.16 1.34
N ASN A 157 9.97 14.18 0.07
CA ASN A 157 9.19 15.29 -0.47
C ASN A 157 7.72 15.00 -0.20
N LEU A 158 7.03 15.93 0.46
CA LEU A 158 5.57 15.88 0.62
C LEU A 158 4.92 16.38 -0.67
N VAL A 159 4.05 15.59 -1.27
CA VAL A 159 3.30 15.92 -2.49
C VAL A 159 1.83 15.62 -2.27
N THR A 160 0.94 16.30 -2.99
CA THR A 160 -0.48 15.95 -3.04
C THR A 160 -0.78 15.35 -4.40
N GLU A 161 -1.17 14.08 -4.43
CA GLU A 161 -1.43 13.31 -5.65
C GLU A 161 -2.77 12.56 -5.52
N ALA A 162 -3.42 12.29 -6.65
CA ALA A 162 -4.52 11.34 -6.72
C ALA A 162 -3.95 9.93 -6.81
N VAL A 163 -4.46 9.00 -6.01
CA VAL A 163 -4.05 7.60 -6.00
C VAL A 163 -5.19 6.77 -6.56
N LEU A 164 -4.92 6.05 -7.65
CA LEU A 164 -5.83 5.10 -8.28
C LEU A 164 -5.28 3.69 -8.09
N VAL A 165 -6.03 2.85 -7.37
CA VAL A 165 -5.81 1.41 -7.32
C VAL A 165 -6.82 0.75 -8.23
N VAL A 166 -6.38 -0.21 -9.03
CA VAL A 166 -7.22 -1.01 -9.92
C VAL A 166 -6.92 -2.48 -9.67
N ASP A 167 -7.94 -3.32 -9.59
CA ASP A 167 -7.80 -4.77 -9.47
C ASP A 167 -8.76 -5.54 -10.39
N LEU A 168 -8.39 -6.76 -10.75
CA LEU A 168 -9.17 -7.63 -11.63
C LEU A 168 -10.35 -8.24 -10.86
N ALA A 169 -11.58 -7.91 -11.26
CA ALA A 169 -12.76 -8.45 -10.60
C ALA A 169 -12.86 -9.97 -10.82
N GLY A 170 -13.02 -10.72 -9.73
CA GLY A 170 -13.20 -12.17 -9.80
C GLY A 170 -11.96 -12.93 -10.28
N SER A 171 -10.75 -12.42 -10.07
CA SER A 171 -9.51 -13.07 -10.51
C SER A 171 -9.36 -14.52 -10.00
N THR A 172 -9.77 -14.80 -8.76
CA THR A 172 -9.79 -16.16 -8.21
C THR A 172 -10.75 -17.05 -8.99
N ARG A 173 -11.96 -16.55 -9.30
CA ARG A 173 -12.95 -17.28 -10.10
C ARG A 173 -12.41 -17.57 -11.51
N LEU A 174 -11.69 -16.61 -12.12
CA LEU A 174 -11.02 -16.83 -13.40
C LEU A 174 -10.03 -17.98 -13.35
N ALA A 175 -9.17 -18.00 -12.33
CA ALA A 175 -8.18 -19.08 -12.16
C ALA A 175 -8.84 -20.44 -11.90
N THR A 176 -9.84 -20.49 -11.01
CA THR A 176 -10.51 -21.74 -10.63
C THR A 176 -11.37 -22.32 -11.76
N HIS A 177 -12.10 -21.50 -12.51
CA HIS A 177 -13.03 -22.00 -13.53
C HIS A 177 -12.43 -22.09 -14.94
N TYR A 178 -11.49 -21.21 -15.28
CA TYR A 178 -10.92 -21.10 -16.63
C TYR A 178 -9.40 -21.39 -16.69
N GLY A 179 -8.80 -21.72 -15.55
CA GLY A 179 -7.39 -22.09 -15.42
C GLY A 179 -6.44 -20.89 -15.29
N ASP A 180 -5.25 -21.18 -14.76
CA ASP A 180 -4.21 -20.17 -14.50
C ASP A 180 -3.74 -19.43 -15.76
N ALA A 181 -3.73 -20.10 -16.92
CA ALA A 181 -3.35 -19.48 -18.18
C ALA A 181 -4.33 -18.36 -18.58
N THR A 182 -5.63 -18.57 -18.40
CA THR A 182 -6.66 -17.57 -18.69
C THR A 182 -6.61 -16.43 -17.68
N ALA A 183 -6.46 -16.75 -16.39
CA ALA A 183 -6.29 -15.72 -15.36
C ALA A 183 -5.01 -14.88 -15.58
N MET A 184 -3.91 -15.50 -16.00
CA MET A 184 -2.67 -14.78 -16.32
C MET A 184 -2.86 -13.86 -17.52
N ARG A 185 -3.53 -14.32 -18.59
CA ARG A 185 -3.85 -13.46 -19.75
C ARG A 185 -4.69 -12.26 -19.35
N ALA A 186 -5.74 -12.46 -18.57
CA ALA A 186 -6.59 -11.39 -18.06
C ALA A 186 -5.81 -10.35 -17.25
N ARG A 187 -4.89 -10.80 -16.38
CA ARG A 187 -4.00 -9.91 -15.60
C ARG A 187 -3.05 -9.11 -16.48
N LEU A 188 -2.47 -9.74 -17.51
CA LEU A 188 -1.59 -9.07 -18.47
C LEU A 188 -2.36 -8.03 -19.29
N GLU A 189 -3.58 -8.37 -19.72
CA GLU A 189 -4.45 -7.46 -20.46
C GLU A 189 -4.85 -6.25 -19.61
N LEU A 190 -5.31 -6.45 -18.38
CA LEU A 190 -5.61 -5.35 -17.45
C LEU A 190 -4.38 -4.47 -17.23
N ARG A 191 -3.21 -5.09 -17.00
CA ARG A 191 -1.94 -4.37 -16.78
C ARG A 191 -1.57 -3.48 -17.95
N ASP A 192 -1.68 -4.00 -19.17
CA ASP A 192 -1.23 -3.33 -20.38
C ASP A 192 -2.18 -2.19 -20.75
N ARG A 193 -3.49 -2.42 -20.63
CA ARG A 193 -4.52 -1.38 -20.84
C ARG A 193 -4.48 -0.30 -19.78
N ALA A 194 -4.36 -0.65 -18.51
CA ALA A 194 -4.27 0.33 -17.43
C ALA A 194 -3.08 1.28 -17.66
N ARG A 195 -1.94 0.74 -18.11
CA ARG A 195 -0.79 1.55 -18.46
C ARG A 195 -1.03 2.42 -19.70
N ALA A 196 -1.57 1.85 -20.77
CA ALA A 196 -1.85 2.56 -22.02
C ALA A 196 -2.84 3.72 -21.80
N GLU A 197 -3.84 3.55 -20.92
CA GLU A 197 -4.77 4.61 -20.57
C GLU A 197 -4.16 5.65 -19.61
N ALA A 198 -3.28 5.24 -18.70
CA ALA A 198 -2.71 6.17 -17.72
C ALA A 198 -1.61 7.07 -18.30
N GLU A 199 -0.77 6.57 -19.20
CA GLU A 199 0.40 7.32 -19.72
C GLU A 199 0.03 8.66 -20.38
N PRO A 200 -0.97 8.74 -21.29
CA PRO A 200 -1.39 10.02 -21.89
C PRO A 200 -1.98 11.01 -20.88
N ARG A 201 -2.38 10.54 -19.70
CA ARG A 201 -3.04 11.33 -18.64
C ARG A 201 -2.07 11.71 -17.52
N GLY A 202 -0.77 11.72 -17.79
CA GLY A 202 0.23 12.23 -16.85
C GLY A 202 0.50 11.32 -15.67
N LEU A 203 0.50 10.00 -15.88
CA LEU A 203 0.94 9.01 -14.90
C LEU A 203 2.27 9.40 -14.24
N LEU A 204 2.28 9.57 -12.92
CA LEU A 204 3.46 9.99 -12.16
C LEU A 204 4.23 8.82 -11.54
N PHE A 205 3.51 7.82 -11.07
CA PHE A 205 4.07 6.62 -10.46
C PHE A 205 3.16 5.43 -10.70
N THR A 206 3.76 4.26 -10.85
CA THR A 206 3.01 3.02 -10.95
C THR A 206 3.74 1.86 -10.28
N GLU A 207 2.97 1.03 -9.58
CA GLU A 207 3.45 -0.18 -8.92
C GLU A 207 2.48 -1.34 -9.18
N ARG A 208 3.00 -2.58 -9.20
CA ARG A 208 2.19 -3.78 -9.40
C ARG A 208 1.70 -4.31 -8.06
N THR A 209 0.43 -4.67 -7.98
CA THR A 209 -0.21 -5.12 -6.74
C THR A 209 -0.90 -6.46 -6.98
N GLY A 210 -0.10 -7.50 -7.23
CA GLY A 210 -0.63 -8.82 -7.60
C GLY A 210 -1.25 -8.81 -9.00
N ASP A 211 -2.56 -8.99 -9.05
CA ASP A 211 -3.44 -8.88 -10.23
C ASP A 211 -3.85 -7.45 -10.57
N GLY A 212 -3.65 -6.53 -9.62
CA GLY A 212 -3.94 -5.12 -9.80
C GLY A 212 -2.74 -4.23 -10.10
N ARG A 213 -3.01 -2.94 -10.07
CA ARG A 213 -2.04 -1.87 -10.29
C ARG A 213 -2.36 -0.66 -9.43
N LEU A 214 -1.33 -0.09 -8.83
CA LEU A 214 -1.37 1.22 -8.21
C LEU A 214 -0.80 2.25 -9.19
N MET A 215 -1.49 3.38 -9.30
CA MET A 215 -1.12 4.50 -10.14
C MET A 215 -1.33 5.81 -9.38
N THR A 216 -0.51 6.82 -9.66
CA THR A 216 -0.71 8.17 -9.11
C THR A 216 -0.71 9.22 -10.20
N PHE A 217 -1.46 10.29 -9.95
CA PHE A 217 -1.69 11.37 -10.88
C PHE A 217 -1.61 12.71 -10.16
N ARG A 218 -1.28 13.77 -10.89
CA ARG A 218 -1.25 15.12 -10.34
C ARG A 218 -2.65 15.62 -9.99
N SER A 219 -3.67 15.18 -10.71
CA SER A 219 -5.04 15.63 -10.54
C SER A 219 -6.01 14.46 -10.43
N VAL A 220 -7.13 14.69 -9.72
CA VAL A 220 -8.24 13.74 -9.64
C VAL A 220 -8.92 13.56 -11.00
N ARG A 221 -8.97 14.60 -11.84
CA ARG A 221 -9.49 14.51 -13.21
C ARG A 221 -8.78 13.42 -14.01
N ASP A 222 -7.44 13.47 -14.04
CA ASP A 222 -6.64 12.53 -14.83
C ASP A 222 -6.84 11.07 -14.36
N ALA A 223 -6.92 10.88 -13.04
CA ALA A 223 -7.18 9.58 -12.44
C ALA A 223 -8.59 9.06 -12.78
N VAL A 224 -9.61 9.93 -12.72
CA VAL A 224 -10.99 9.57 -13.09
C VAL A 224 -11.10 9.24 -14.58
N ASP A 225 -10.49 10.07 -15.45
CA ASP A 225 -10.52 9.86 -16.89
C ASP A 225 -9.78 8.56 -17.26
N THR A 226 -8.68 8.25 -16.57
CA THR A 226 -8.00 6.95 -16.70
C THR A 226 -8.92 5.80 -16.31
N ALA A 227 -9.58 5.89 -15.15
CA ALA A 227 -10.47 4.83 -14.68
C ALA A 227 -11.66 4.60 -15.64
N ARG A 228 -12.29 5.68 -16.12
CA ARG A 228 -13.40 5.61 -17.10
C ARG A 228 -12.97 5.00 -18.42
N SER A 229 -11.85 5.45 -18.97
CA SER A 229 -11.35 4.89 -20.23
C SER A 229 -10.91 3.44 -20.08
N LEU A 230 -10.38 3.06 -18.91
CA LEU A 230 -10.07 1.66 -18.64
C LEU A 230 -11.34 0.80 -18.58
N VAL A 231 -12.41 1.24 -17.90
CA VAL A 231 -13.72 0.54 -17.89
C VAL A 231 -14.22 0.35 -19.32
N ALA A 232 -14.25 1.43 -20.11
CA ALA A 232 -14.72 1.41 -21.49
C ALA A 232 -13.86 0.49 -22.37
N SER A 233 -12.54 0.55 -22.21
CA SER A 233 -11.62 -0.30 -22.98
C SER A 233 -11.91 -1.77 -22.69
N LEU A 234 -12.02 -2.18 -21.42
CA LEU A 234 -12.25 -3.56 -21.02
C LEU A 234 -13.59 -4.09 -21.54
N ALA A 235 -14.64 -3.25 -21.52
CA ALA A 235 -15.95 -3.58 -22.08
C ALA A 235 -15.92 -3.79 -23.61
N SER A 236 -15.05 -3.07 -24.32
CA SER A 236 -14.90 -3.22 -25.78
C SER A 236 -14.07 -4.44 -26.22
N SER A 237 -13.45 -5.19 -25.28
CA SER A 237 -12.65 -6.37 -25.61
C SER A 237 -13.54 -7.61 -25.80
N SER A 238 -14.03 -7.83 -27.02
CA SER A 238 -14.81 -9.04 -27.35
C SER A 238 -14.06 -10.02 -28.28
N ALA A 239 -12.77 -9.79 -28.54
CA ALA A 239 -12.06 -10.53 -29.59
C ALA A 239 -11.54 -11.91 -29.13
N ASP A 240 -11.29 -12.12 -27.84
CA ASP A 240 -10.78 -13.38 -27.30
C ASP A 240 -11.96 -14.20 -26.72
N PRO A 241 -12.02 -15.54 -26.91
CA PRO A 241 -13.15 -16.39 -26.48
C PRO A 241 -13.24 -16.60 -24.95
N GLY A 242 -12.90 -15.59 -24.15
CA GLY A 242 -12.93 -15.60 -22.69
C GLY A 242 -14.14 -14.85 -22.09
N PRO A 243 -14.34 -14.97 -20.76
CA PRO A 243 -15.30 -14.12 -20.07
C PRO A 243 -14.89 -12.65 -20.18
N ALA A 244 -15.88 -11.76 -20.28
CA ALA A 244 -15.64 -10.31 -20.27
C ALA A 244 -14.86 -9.92 -19.01
N LEU A 245 -13.82 -9.12 -19.19
CA LEU A 245 -13.01 -8.63 -18.09
C LEU A 245 -13.75 -7.50 -17.38
N ALA A 246 -13.84 -7.62 -16.05
CA ALA A 246 -14.34 -6.57 -15.18
C ALA A 246 -13.24 -6.15 -14.20
N MET A 247 -13.32 -4.93 -13.68
CA MET A 247 -12.34 -4.41 -12.73
C MET A 247 -12.96 -3.68 -11.56
N HIS A 248 -12.31 -3.74 -10.40
CA HIS A 248 -12.57 -2.82 -9.31
C HIS A 248 -11.53 -1.71 -9.38
N ALA A 249 -11.94 -0.49 -9.03
CA ALA A 249 -11.02 0.61 -8.88
C ALA A 249 -11.42 1.47 -7.69
N ALA A 250 -10.40 2.01 -7.02
CA ALA A 250 -10.55 2.94 -5.93
C ALA A 250 -9.66 4.16 -6.12
N LEU A 251 -10.25 5.33 -5.94
CA LEU A 251 -9.59 6.62 -6.08
C LEU A 251 -9.62 7.35 -4.74
N THR A 252 -8.45 7.81 -4.31
CA THR A 252 -8.29 8.67 -3.13
C THR A 252 -7.43 9.87 -3.50
N TYR A 253 -7.51 10.95 -2.72
CA TYR A 253 -6.72 12.16 -2.97
C TYR A 253 -6.15 12.70 -1.66
N GLY A 254 -4.85 13.01 -1.65
CA GLY A 254 -4.24 13.61 -0.48
C GLY A 254 -2.72 13.59 -0.48
N GLU A 255 -2.15 13.83 0.69
CA GLU A 255 -0.70 13.97 0.87
C GLU A 255 0.02 12.63 0.90
N LEU A 256 1.14 12.57 0.17
CA LEU A 256 2.05 11.44 0.06
C LEU A 256 3.48 11.89 0.36
N LEU A 257 4.25 11.01 1.00
CA LEU A 257 5.69 11.13 1.13
C LEU A 257 6.37 10.39 -0.02
N VAL A 258 7.16 11.13 -0.80
CA VAL A 258 7.98 10.56 -1.88
C VAL A 258 9.40 10.37 -1.37
N ASP A 259 9.88 9.13 -1.38
CA ASP A 259 11.26 8.82 -1.02
C ASP A 259 12.24 9.13 -2.19
N ALA A 260 13.54 9.03 -1.93
CA ALA A 260 14.54 9.28 -2.97
C ALA A 260 14.53 8.32 -4.17
N ARG A 261 13.88 7.16 -4.04
CA ARG A 261 13.69 6.21 -5.13
C ARG A 261 12.41 6.50 -5.91
N GLY A 262 11.66 7.53 -5.51
CA GLY A 262 10.36 7.85 -6.08
C GLY A 262 9.23 6.98 -5.53
N GLY A 263 9.46 6.17 -4.50
CA GLY A 263 8.41 5.41 -3.83
C GLY A 263 7.44 6.34 -3.11
N ARG A 264 6.14 6.08 -3.24
CA ARG A 264 5.09 6.82 -2.55
C ARG A 264 4.69 6.09 -1.28
N HIS A 265 4.58 6.83 -0.18
CA HIS A 265 4.17 6.32 1.12
C HIS A 265 3.11 7.25 1.70
N GLY A 266 2.06 6.70 2.32
CA GLY A 266 1.04 7.53 2.94
C GLY A 266 -0.18 6.74 3.37
N THR A 267 -0.98 7.33 4.27
CA THR A 267 -2.28 6.79 4.67
C THR A 267 -3.27 6.76 3.50
N VAL A 268 -3.15 7.69 2.57
CA VAL A 268 -3.95 7.78 1.33
C VAL A 268 -3.80 6.50 0.49
N LEU A 269 -2.57 5.98 0.31
CA LEU A 269 -2.35 4.69 -0.38
C LEU A 269 -3.08 3.55 0.32
N ASN A 270 -2.95 3.47 1.64
CA ASN A 270 -3.60 2.43 2.42
C ASN A 270 -5.13 2.53 2.30
N LYS A 271 -5.69 3.74 2.30
CA LYS A 271 -7.12 3.99 2.15
C LYS A 271 -7.61 3.51 0.79
N ALA A 272 -6.87 3.80 -0.28
CA ALA A 272 -7.19 3.33 -1.64
C ALA A 272 -7.29 1.80 -1.71
N PHE A 273 -6.33 1.06 -1.14
CA PHE A 273 -6.41 -0.41 -1.10
C PHE A 273 -7.59 -0.94 -0.27
N ARG A 274 -7.96 -0.26 0.82
CA ARG A 274 -9.15 -0.66 1.61
C ARG A 274 -10.45 -0.37 0.88
N LEU A 275 -10.48 0.73 0.14
CA LEU A 275 -11.63 1.12 -0.66
C LEU A 275 -11.82 0.20 -1.87
N ASP A 276 -10.74 -0.27 -2.50
CA ASP A 276 -10.80 -1.23 -3.60
C ASP A 276 -11.34 -2.59 -3.15
N ALA A 277 -10.86 -3.05 -1.99
CA ALA A 277 -11.30 -4.29 -1.35
C ALA A 277 -12.68 -4.20 -0.66
N LEU A 278 -13.42 -3.10 -0.85
CA LEU A 278 -14.71 -2.90 -0.21
C LEU A 278 -15.75 -3.90 -0.74
N THR A 279 -16.46 -4.53 0.20
CA THR A 279 -17.61 -5.40 -0.07
C THR A 279 -18.85 -4.82 0.63
N GLU A 280 -20.03 -5.32 0.28
CA GLU A 280 -21.29 -4.83 0.89
C GLU A 280 -21.33 -4.99 2.41
N GLU A 281 -20.66 -6.02 2.96
CA GLU A 281 -20.54 -6.26 4.41
C GLU A 281 -19.83 -5.13 5.17
N HIS A 282 -19.03 -4.33 4.47
CA HIS A 282 -18.33 -3.20 5.05
C HIS A 282 -19.18 -1.93 5.06
N LEU A 283 -20.30 -1.91 4.33
CA LEU A 283 -21.19 -0.78 4.27
C LEU A 283 -22.05 -0.73 5.54
N VAL A 284 -22.24 0.47 6.05
CA VAL A 284 -23.01 0.75 7.25
C VAL A 284 -24.22 1.57 6.83
N GLN A 285 -25.40 1.05 7.12
CA GLN A 285 -26.63 1.82 7.00
C GLN A 285 -26.71 2.80 8.17
N VAL A 286 -26.92 4.08 7.86
CA VAL A 286 -27.11 5.13 8.85
C VAL A 286 -28.59 5.51 8.85
N ASP A 287 -29.17 5.70 10.04
CA ASP A 287 -30.59 6.05 10.19
C ASP A 287 -30.94 7.32 9.39
N GLY A 288 -31.93 7.20 8.50
CA GLY A 288 -32.36 8.27 7.59
C GLY A 288 -32.01 8.05 6.11
N ASP A 289 -31.12 7.10 5.79
CA ASP A 289 -30.89 6.69 4.40
C ASP A 289 -32.00 5.73 3.94
N VAL A 290 -32.72 6.13 2.87
CA VAL A 290 -33.89 5.41 2.34
C VAL A 290 -33.48 4.18 1.50
N GLU A 291 -32.27 4.18 0.94
CA GLU A 291 -31.76 3.09 0.11
C GLU A 291 -30.68 2.30 0.84
N THR A 292 -30.79 0.96 0.78
CA THR A 292 -29.72 0.07 1.20
C THR A 292 -28.48 0.32 0.35
N PRO A 293 -27.33 0.67 0.95
CA PRO A 293 -26.08 0.83 0.21
C PRO A 293 -25.75 -0.44 -0.57
N ARG A 294 -25.68 -0.35 -1.90
CA ARG A 294 -25.27 -1.48 -2.76
C ARG A 294 -24.08 -1.09 -3.60
N LEU A 295 -23.10 -2.00 -3.65
CA LEU A 295 -21.97 -1.84 -4.55
C LEU A 295 -22.34 -2.41 -5.92
N PRO A 296 -21.92 -1.78 -7.02
CA PRO A 296 -22.02 -2.42 -8.32
C PRO A 296 -21.24 -3.74 -8.31
N SER A 297 -21.91 -4.82 -8.73
CA SER A 297 -21.32 -6.17 -8.80
C SER A 297 -20.31 -6.33 -9.93
N GLU A 298 -20.31 -5.39 -10.88
CA GLU A 298 -19.46 -5.39 -12.07
C GLU A 298 -18.30 -4.37 -11.92
N SER A 299 -17.79 -3.89 -13.06
CA SER A 299 -16.79 -2.84 -13.11
C SER A 299 -17.22 -1.62 -12.31
N ARG A 300 -16.44 -1.23 -11.31
CA ARG A 300 -16.76 -0.10 -10.43
C ARG A 300 -15.57 0.79 -10.17
N VAL A 301 -15.85 2.07 -9.98
CA VAL A 301 -14.86 3.07 -9.54
C VAL A 301 -15.41 3.75 -8.29
N LEU A 302 -14.79 3.46 -7.15
CA LEU A 302 -15.14 4.03 -5.86
C LEU A 302 -14.22 5.20 -5.52
N LEU A 303 -14.77 6.19 -4.83
CA LEU A 303 -14.04 7.37 -4.35
C LEU A 303 -14.24 7.52 -2.84
N ASP A 304 -13.20 7.99 -2.18
CA ASP A 304 -13.32 8.52 -0.83
C ASP A 304 -13.80 9.97 -0.84
N GLU A 305 -13.94 10.57 0.34
CA GLU A 305 -14.50 11.91 0.52
C GLU A 305 -13.67 12.99 -0.15
N GLU A 306 -12.35 12.94 0.02
CA GLU A 306 -11.42 13.91 -0.55
C GLU A 306 -11.43 13.84 -2.08
N ALA A 307 -11.37 12.62 -2.64
CA ALA A 307 -11.46 12.39 -4.07
C ALA A 307 -12.81 12.82 -4.67
N ALA A 308 -13.91 12.55 -3.97
CA ALA A 308 -15.26 12.96 -4.39
C ALA A 308 -15.38 14.49 -4.42
N GLN A 309 -14.91 15.18 -3.36
CA GLN A 309 -14.93 16.63 -3.30
C GLN A 309 -14.10 17.27 -4.44
N GLU A 310 -12.90 16.76 -4.70
CA GLU A 310 -12.10 17.23 -5.82
C GLU A 310 -12.73 16.94 -7.18
N SER A 311 -13.38 15.78 -7.33
CA SER A 311 -14.12 15.44 -8.55
C SER A 311 -15.25 16.45 -8.83
N GLU A 312 -16.03 16.78 -7.80
CA GLU A 312 -17.11 17.78 -7.91
C GLU A 312 -16.57 19.17 -8.26
N ARG A 313 -15.44 19.58 -7.68
CA ARG A 313 -14.77 20.87 -8.00
C ARG A 313 -14.38 20.98 -9.48
N VAL A 314 -14.04 19.86 -10.10
CA VAL A 314 -13.70 19.81 -11.53
C VAL A 314 -14.90 19.41 -12.41
N GLY A 315 -16.13 19.42 -11.86
CA GLY A 315 -17.36 19.17 -12.62
C GLY A 315 -17.58 17.71 -13.00
N ILE A 316 -16.97 16.77 -12.29
CA ILE A 316 -17.18 15.33 -12.47
C ILE A 316 -18.25 14.89 -11.47
N PRO A 317 -19.43 14.43 -11.94
CA PRO A 317 -20.50 14.01 -11.04
C PRO A 317 -20.15 12.69 -10.34
N VAL A 318 -20.44 12.66 -9.04
CA VAL A 318 -20.29 11.49 -8.17
C VAL A 318 -21.62 11.21 -7.46
N ARG A 319 -21.85 9.95 -7.11
CA ARG A 319 -23.04 9.50 -6.38
C ARG A 319 -22.60 8.94 -5.04
N ALA A 320 -23.12 9.47 -3.94
CA ALA A 320 -22.89 8.90 -2.62
C ALA A 320 -23.54 7.50 -2.54
N LEU A 321 -22.79 6.51 -2.07
CA LEU A 321 -23.28 5.14 -1.87
C LEU A 321 -23.67 4.87 -0.41
N GLY A 322 -23.08 5.59 0.54
CA GLY A 322 -23.31 5.43 1.97
C GLY A 322 -22.02 5.55 2.77
N PHE A 323 -22.01 4.95 3.95
CA PHE A 323 -20.86 4.94 4.85
C PHE A 323 -20.23 3.55 4.92
N CYS A 324 -18.94 3.47 5.23
CA CYS A 324 -18.24 2.22 5.45
C CYS A 324 -17.24 2.30 6.60
N ARG A 325 -16.84 1.13 7.11
CA ARG A 325 -15.70 1.01 8.03
C ARG A 325 -14.50 0.49 7.27
N LEU A 326 -13.42 1.26 7.24
CA LEU A 326 -12.17 0.85 6.61
C LEU A 326 -11.19 0.31 7.67
N LYS A 327 -10.69 -0.91 7.47
CA LYS A 327 -9.74 -1.53 8.40
C LYS A 327 -8.50 -0.64 8.61
N GLY A 328 -8.26 -0.26 9.86
CA GLY A 328 -7.12 0.57 10.25
C GLY A 328 -7.38 2.08 10.17
N PHE A 329 -8.60 2.50 9.83
CA PHE A 329 -9.05 3.88 9.89
C PHE A 329 -10.15 4.03 10.94
N SER A 330 -10.12 5.13 11.67
CA SER A 330 -11.11 5.43 12.70
C SER A 330 -12.34 6.09 12.11
N GLY A 331 -13.52 5.73 12.62
CA GLY A 331 -14.78 6.37 12.24
C GLY A 331 -15.45 5.69 11.05
N LEU A 332 -16.50 6.36 10.55
CA LEU A 332 -17.19 5.99 9.33
C LEU A 332 -16.67 6.85 8.19
N HIS A 333 -16.47 6.23 7.03
CA HIS A 333 -16.03 6.90 5.82
C HIS A 333 -17.15 6.90 4.80
N ARG A 334 -17.44 8.05 4.21
CA ARG A 334 -18.41 8.16 3.14
C ARG A 334 -17.78 7.71 1.83
N VAL A 335 -18.47 6.81 1.14
CA VAL A 335 -18.03 6.24 -0.13
C VAL A 335 -18.91 6.75 -1.25
N TYR A 336 -18.28 7.03 -2.38
CA TYR A 336 -18.94 7.50 -3.58
C TYR A 336 -18.62 6.58 -4.75
N ALA A 337 -19.51 6.53 -5.74
CA ALA A 337 -19.24 5.99 -7.06
C ALA A 337 -19.16 7.13 -8.07
N LEU A 338 -18.36 6.94 -9.12
CA LEU A 338 -18.51 7.78 -10.31
C LEU A 338 -19.93 7.61 -10.85
N ALA A 339 -20.62 8.72 -11.12
CA ALA A 339 -21.87 8.65 -11.85
C ALA A 339 -21.59 8.17 -13.28
N GLU A 340 -22.40 7.23 -13.77
CA GLU A 340 -22.42 6.90 -15.20
C GLU A 340 -22.75 8.19 -15.95
N THR A 341 -21.85 8.60 -16.85
CA THR A 341 -22.15 9.70 -17.75
C THR A 341 -23.33 9.24 -18.61
N THR A 342 -24.51 9.82 -18.40
CA THR A 342 -25.79 9.45 -19.02
C THR A 342 -25.77 9.42 -20.56
N SER A 343 -24.68 9.89 -21.19
CA SER A 343 -24.45 9.85 -22.63
C SER A 343 -24.46 8.44 -23.23
N SER A 344 -24.04 7.40 -22.50
CA SER A 344 -24.06 6.03 -23.04
C SER A 344 -25.48 5.47 -23.13
N ARG A 345 -26.33 5.66 -22.12
CA ARG A 345 -27.74 5.21 -22.16
C ARG A 345 -28.58 5.98 -23.18
N GLN A 346 -28.28 7.26 -23.43
CA GLN A 346 -28.96 8.01 -24.50
C GLN A 346 -28.53 7.53 -25.89
N SER A 347 -27.27 7.13 -26.08
CA SER A 347 -26.80 6.53 -27.33
C SER A 347 -27.41 5.15 -27.57
N GLU A 348 -27.51 4.33 -26.54
CA GLU A 348 -28.11 2.98 -26.62
C GLU A 348 -29.62 3.06 -26.86
N ALA A 349 -30.33 3.93 -26.14
CA ALA A 349 -31.75 4.20 -26.38
C ALA A 349 -32.02 4.86 -27.74
N ALA A 350 -31.08 5.66 -28.26
CA ALA A 350 -31.19 6.21 -29.61
C ALA A 350 -31.00 5.12 -30.69
N THR A 351 -30.09 4.18 -30.46
CA THR A 351 -29.82 3.07 -31.39
C THR A 351 -31.00 2.09 -31.42
N ASP A 352 -31.59 1.78 -30.26
CA ASP A 352 -32.80 0.97 -30.15
C ASP A 352 -34.01 1.61 -30.84
N ARG A 353 -34.17 2.93 -30.72
CA ARG A 353 -35.25 3.66 -31.42
C ARG A 353 -35.08 3.63 -32.94
N VAL A 354 -33.84 3.78 -33.43
CA VAL A 354 -33.54 3.71 -34.87
C VAL A 354 -33.76 2.30 -35.40
N SER A 355 -33.32 1.26 -34.67
CA SER A 355 -33.54 -0.14 -35.02
C SER A 355 -35.04 -0.48 -35.06
N THR A 356 -35.79 -0.06 -34.03
CA THR A 356 -37.25 -0.28 -33.95
C THR A 356 -37.99 0.44 -35.08
N ALA A 357 -37.58 1.66 -35.44
CA ALA A 357 -38.19 2.41 -36.54
C ALA A 357 -37.91 1.78 -37.92
N LEU A 358 -36.71 1.22 -38.12
CA LEU A 358 -36.34 0.48 -39.34
C LEU A 358 -37.17 -0.80 -39.49
N ASP A 359 -37.30 -1.57 -38.41
CA ASP A 359 -38.12 -2.78 -38.37
C ASP A 359 -39.60 -2.49 -38.64
N GLN A 360 -40.10 -1.32 -38.20
CA GLN A 360 -41.48 -0.90 -38.43
C GLN A 360 -41.70 -0.44 -39.89
N ALA A 361 -40.72 0.22 -40.50
CA ALA A 361 -40.77 0.65 -41.91
C ALA A 361 -40.65 -0.51 -42.91
N VAL A 362 -39.94 -1.59 -42.55
CA VAL A 362 -39.83 -2.79 -43.39
C VAL A 362 -41.13 -3.61 -43.37
N ARG A 363 -41.96 -3.46 -42.32
CA ARG A 363 -43.24 -4.19 -42.17
C ARG A 363 -44.45 -3.45 -42.76
N SER A 364 -44.31 -2.19 -43.16
CA SER A 364 -45.37 -1.36 -43.75
C SER A 364 -45.27 -1.29 -45.27
#